data_AF-F0S7B0-F1
#
_entry.id   AF-F0S7B0-F1
#
_cell.length_a   1.000
_cell.length_b   1.000
_cell.length_c   1.000
_cell.angle_alpha   90.00
_cell.angle_beta   90.00
_cell.angle_gamma   90.00
#
_symmetry.space_group_name_H-M   'P 1'
#
loop_
_entity.id
_entity.type
_entity.pdbx_description
1 polymer ?
#
loop_
_entity_poly.entity_id
_entity_poly.type
_entity_poly.pdbx_seq_one_letter_code
_entity_poly.pdbx_strand_id
1 'polypeptide(L)'
;MSLKNRLKARRESGKKEAVSTEITAAQFLGLEEGKTGYSNLLEYSKYLESLRDTEADELEEFFEKIKEGHRMANSTVRRVDKSGRPYIYCSFILPNANPGYKVIVEAGMLEFIKHYQLGKIKINFTISELAEIVFNE
;
A
#
# COMPACT_ATOMS: atom_id res chain seq x y z
N MET A 1 -20.21 -25.97 -30.38
CA MET A 1 -19.16 -24.95 -30.13
C MET A 1 -18.14 -25.50 -29.13
N SER A 2 -16.86 -25.54 -29.47
CA SER A 2 -15.80 -26.18 -28.65
C SER A 2 -15.48 -25.39 -27.38
N LEU A 3 -15.16 -26.09 -26.27
CA LEU A 3 -14.72 -25.52 -24.99
C LEU A 3 -13.50 -24.59 -25.16
N LYS A 4 -12.64 -24.90 -26.14
CA LYS A 4 -11.48 -24.08 -26.52
C LYS A 4 -11.88 -22.68 -27.01
N ASN A 5 -13.00 -22.57 -27.72
CA ASN A 5 -13.50 -21.28 -28.21
C ASN A 5 -14.13 -20.44 -27.09
N ARG A 6 -14.76 -21.09 -26.09
CA ARG A 6 -15.29 -20.39 -24.90
C ARG A 6 -14.18 -19.83 -24.02
N LEU A 7 -13.06 -20.56 -23.88
CA LEU A 7 -11.89 -20.09 -23.13
C LEU A 7 -11.12 -18.96 -23.84
N LYS A 8 -11.05 -19.00 -25.18
CA LYS A 8 -10.40 -17.94 -25.98
C LYS A 8 -11.20 -16.64 -25.95
N ALA A 9 -12.52 -16.71 -26.12
CA ALA A 9 -13.42 -15.56 -26.01
C ALA A 9 -13.39 -14.90 -24.62
N ARG A 10 -13.20 -15.67 -23.54
CA ARG A 10 -13.06 -15.16 -22.16
C ARG A 10 -11.71 -14.48 -21.89
N ARG A 11 -10.69 -14.79 -22.69
CA ARG A 11 -9.35 -14.19 -22.61
C ARG A 11 -9.27 -12.85 -23.36
N GLU A 12 -10.10 -12.70 -24.39
CA GLU A 12 -10.20 -11.49 -25.23
C GLU A 12 -11.23 -10.48 -24.71
N SER A 13 -12.23 -10.93 -23.94
CA SER A 13 -13.20 -10.05 -23.27
C SER A 13 -12.66 -9.53 -21.93
N GLY A 14 -11.78 -8.53 -21.98
CA GLY A 14 -11.55 -7.64 -20.84
C GLY A 14 -10.13 -7.55 -20.32
N LYS A 15 -9.14 -7.29 -21.19
CA LYS A 15 -8.03 -6.41 -20.79
C LYS A 15 -8.54 -4.97 -20.83
N LYS A 16 -9.44 -4.59 -19.92
CA LYS A 16 -9.47 -3.17 -19.51
C LYS A 16 -8.20 -3.02 -18.69
N GLU A 17 -7.22 -2.29 -19.20
CA GLU A 17 -6.13 -1.83 -18.34
C GLU A 17 -6.80 -1.14 -17.15
N ALA A 18 -6.62 -1.70 -15.95
CA ALA A 18 -7.08 -1.03 -14.76
C ALA A 18 -6.34 0.31 -14.73
N VAL A 19 -7.08 1.41 -14.88
CA VAL A 19 -6.51 2.76 -14.78
C VAL A 19 -6.10 2.93 -13.32
N SER A 20 -4.82 2.73 -13.04
CA SER A 20 -4.24 2.99 -11.73
C SER A 20 -3.99 4.49 -11.60
N THR A 21 -4.53 5.12 -10.56
CA THR A 21 -4.27 6.54 -10.27
C THR A 21 -2.96 6.66 -9.51
N GLU A 22 -2.02 7.44 -10.04
CA GLU A 22 -0.81 7.80 -9.29
C GLU A 22 -1.18 8.81 -8.20
N ILE A 23 -0.82 8.51 -6.95
CA ILE A 23 -1.07 9.39 -5.81
C ILE A 23 0.22 10.02 -5.29
N THR A 24 0.14 11.29 -4.91
CA THR A 24 1.25 12.05 -4.30
C THR A 24 1.23 11.95 -2.78
N ALA A 25 2.33 12.33 -2.12
CA ALA A 25 2.41 12.39 -0.66
C ALA A 25 1.34 13.34 -0.07
N ALA A 26 1.11 14.48 -0.72
CA ALA A 26 0.05 15.43 -0.34
C ALA A 26 -1.35 14.81 -0.45
N GLN A 27 -1.62 14.03 -1.49
CA GLN A 27 -2.90 13.30 -1.63
C GLN A 27 -3.07 12.21 -0.58
N PHE A 28 -1.98 11.52 -0.23
CA PHE A 28 -2.01 10.52 0.83
C PHE A 28 -2.40 11.15 2.17
N LEU A 29 -1.84 12.32 2.48
CA LEU A 29 -2.09 13.08 3.72
C LEU A 29 -3.35 13.98 3.68
N GLY A 30 -4.11 13.95 2.57
CA GLY A 30 -5.34 14.73 2.45
C GLY A 30 -5.14 16.25 2.38
N LEU A 31 -3.98 16.71 1.93
CA LEU A 31 -3.64 18.14 1.81
C LEU A 31 -4.17 18.77 0.51
N GLU A 32 -4.61 17.96 -0.46
CA GLU A 32 -5.24 18.47 -1.68
C GLU A 32 -6.73 18.78 -1.47
N GLU A 33 -7.14 19.99 -1.86
CA GLU A 33 -8.54 20.42 -1.79
C GLU A 33 -9.48 19.44 -2.53
N GLY A 34 -10.59 19.09 -1.87
CA GLY A 34 -11.66 18.29 -2.47
C GLY A 34 -11.40 16.78 -2.54
N LYS A 35 -10.31 16.27 -1.96
CA LYS A 35 -10.03 14.83 -1.88
C LYS A 35 -9.82 14.38 -0.43
N THR A 36 -10.45 13.27 -0.05
CA THR A 36 -10.13 12.58 1.21
C THR A 36 -8.85 11.77 1.01
N GLY A 37 -7.80 12.09 1.78
CA GLY A 37 -6.58 11.28 1.84
C GLY A 37 -6.78 9.94 2.53
N TYR A 38 -5.73 9.13 2.56
CA TYR A 38 -5.70 7.91 3.36
C TYR A 38 -5.48 8.22 4.84
N SER A 39 -4.74 9.30 5.11
CA SER A 39 -4.44 9.77 6.46
C SER A 39 -4.53 11.30 6.51
N ASN A 40 -4.23 11.87 7.67
CA ASN A 40 -3.99 13.30 7.86
C ASN A 40 -2.70 13.49 8.67
N LEU A 41 -2.18 14.72 8.68
CA LEU A 41 -0.90 15.07 9.32
C LEU A 41 -0.83 14.61 10.78
N LEU A 42 -1.88 14.88 11.57
CA LEU A 42 -1.93 14.58 13.00
C LEU A 42 -2.00 13.07 13.28
N GLU A 43 -2.78 12.33 12.49
CA GLU A 43 -2.88 10.88 12.63
C GLU A 43 -1.60 10.19 12.16
N TYR A 44 -1.01 10.69 11.07
CA TYR A 44 0.20 10.12 10.50
C TYR A 44 1.44 10.43 11.34
N SER A 45 1.56 11.63 11.94
CA SER A 45 2.64 11.95 12.88
C SER A 45 2.65 11.00 14.07
N LYS A 46 1.49 10.86 14.73
CA LYS A 46 1.31 9.92 15.85
C LYS A 46 1.59 8.48 15.44
N TYR A 47 1.21 8.11 14.22
CA TYR A 47 1.54 6.80 13.69
C TYR A 47 3.04 6.60 13.58
N LEU A 48 3.78 7.51 12.93
CA LEU A 48 5.24 7.44 12.81
C LEU A 48 5.93 7.41 14.18
N GLU A 49 5.53 8.27 15.11
CA GLU A 49 6.07 8.31 16.48
C GLU A 49 5.79 7.03 17.28
N SER A 50 4.72 6.30 16.94
CA SER A 50 4.35 5.05 17.62
C SER A 50 5.08 3.81 17.09
N LEU A 51 5.81 3.92 15.98
CA LEU A 51 6.54 2.79 15.41
C LEU A 51 7.79 2.49 16.24
N ARG A 52 8.05 1.20 16.46
CA ARG A 52 9.36 0.74 16.95
C ARG A 52 10.36 0.83 15.80
N ASP A 53 11.65 0.94 16.10
CA ASP A 53 12.73 1.01 15.11
C ASP A 53 12.58 -0.07 14.02
N THR A 54 12.40 -1.34 14.40
CA THR A 54 12.21 -2.44 13.44
C THR A 54 10.94 -2.28 12.58
N GLU A 55 9.88 -1.68 13.12
CA GLU A 55 8.64 -1.45 12.37
C GLU A 55 8.76 -0.26 11.42
N ALA A 56 9.59 0.73 11.78
CA ALA A 56 9.94 1.83 10.90
C ALA A 56 10.78 1.34 9.72
N ASP A 57 11.81 0.52 9.98
CA ASP A 57 12.65 -0.10 8.94
C ASP A 57 11.80 -0.95 7.98
N GLU A 58 10.94 -1.82 8.51
CA GLU A 58 10.04 -2.65 7.67
C GLU A 58 9.04 -1.80 6.87
N LEU A 59 8.60 -0.67 7.42
CA LEU A 59 7.69 0.24 6.73
C LEU A 59 8.39 1.00 5.61
N GLU A 60 9.64 1.43 5.81
CA GLU A 60 10.47 2.05 4.79
C GLU A 60 10.68 1.11 3.60
N GLU A 61 11.14 -0.12 3.85
CA GLU A 61 11.31 -1.12 2.80
C GLU A 61 9.98 -1.42 2.09
N PHE A 62 8.86 -1.49 2.82
CA PHE A 62 7.54 -1.65 2.24
C PHE A 62 7.20 -0.51 1.26
N PHE A 63 7.43 0.75 1.63
CA PHE A 63 7.18 1.90 0.75
C PHE A 63 8.08 1.89 -0.48
N GLU A 64 9.35 1.48 -0.35
CA GLU A 64 10.25 1.29 -1.48
C GLU A 64 9.70 0.27 -2.47
N LYS A 65 9.27 -0.91 -2.00
CA LYS A 65 8.72 -1.95 -2.90
C LYS A 65 7.45 -1.50 -3.61
N ILE A 66 6.61 -0.71 -2.93
CA ILE A 66 5.41 -0.14 -3.55
C ILE A 66 5.75 0.89 -4.61
N LYS A 67 6.70 1.80 -4.33
CA LYS A 67 7.21 2.81 -5.27
C LYS A 67 7.84 2.18 -6.51
N GLU A 68 8.57 1.08 -6.35
CA GLU A 68 9.11 0.26 -7.45
C GLU A 68 8.02 -0.44 -8.28
N GLY A 69 6.77 -0.44 -7.83
CA GLY A 69 5.64 -1.03 -8.53
C GLY A 69 5.55 -2.56 -8.39
N HIS A 70 6.18 -3.13 -7.36
CA HIS A 70 6.15 -4.57 -7.14
C HIS A 70 4.78 -5.06 -6.71
N ARG A 71 4.32 -6.16 -7.31
CA ARG A 71 3.03 -6.74 -6.99
C ARG A 71 3.05 -7.38 -5.61
N MET A 72 2.05 -7.09 -4.80
CA MET A 72 1.82 -7.79 -3.54
C MET A 72 1.08 -9.11 -3.77
N ALA A 73 1.32 -10.10 -2.90
CA ALA A 73 0.48 -11.26 -2.79
C ALA A 73 -0.91 -10.86 -2.27
N ASN A 74 -1.97 -11.45 -2.83
CA ASN A 74 -3.37 -11.11 -2.53
C ASN A 74 -3.88 -11.66 -1.18
N SER A 75 -3.00 -11.97 -0.24
CA SER A 75 -3.37 -12.47 1.09
C SER A 75 -3.23 -11.38 2.15
N THR A 76 -4.34 -10.73 2.52
CA THR A 76 -4.35 -9.72 3.59
C THR A 76 -5.04 -10.29 4.81
N VAL A 77 -4.27 -10.91 5.69
CA VAL A 77 -4.77 -11.40 6.98
C VAL A 77 -4.43 -10.37 8.05
N ARG A 78 -5.45 -9.68 8.58
CA ARG A 78 -5.29 -8.81 9.74
C ARG A 78 -5.00 -9.66 10.97
N ARG A 79 -3.94 -9.32 11.67
CA ARG A 79 -3.49 -9.95 12.90
C ARG A 79 -3.34 -8.88 13.98
N VAL A 80 -3.15 -9.33 15.22
CA VAL A 80 -2.90 -8.46 16.37
C VAL A 80 -1.58 -8.91 16.99
N ASP A 81 -0.70 -7.96 17.29
CA ASP A 81 0.57 -8.26 17.94
C ASP A 81 0.40 -8.42 19.46
N LYS A 82 1.51 -8.74 20.15
CA LYS A 82 1.49 -8.93 21.61
C LYS A 82 1.10 -7.67 22.38
N SER A 83 1.25 -6.49 21.77
CA SER A 83 0.92 -5.19 22.34
C SER A 83 -0.50 -4.74 21.98
N GLY A 84 -1.29 -5.60 21.32
CA GLY A 84 -2.66 -5.28 20.92
C GLY A 84 -2.77 -4.47 19.62
N ARG A 85 -1.65 -4.23 18.91
CA ARG A 85 -1.65 -3.41 17.68
C ARG A 85 -2.05 -4.24 16.47
N PRO A 86 -2.99 -3.77 15.63
CA PRO A 86 -3.36 -4.47 14.43
C PRO A 86 -2.26 -4.35 13.37
N TYR A 87 -1.90 -5.47 12.76
CA TYR A 87 -0.91 -5.51 11.68
C TYR A 87 -1.35 -6.44 10.55
N ILE A 88 -0.71 -6.29 9.40
CA ILE A 88 -0.74 -7.26 8.31
C ILE A 88 0.69 -7.59 7.89
N TYR A 89 0.87 -8.76 7.29
CA TYR A 89 2.12 -9.14 6.68
C TYR A 89 2.01 -8.96 5.17
N CYS A 90 2.74 -7.99 4.63
CA CYS A 90 2.73 -7.58 3.24
C CYS A 90 3.83 -8.33 2.47
N SER A 91 3.48 -9.41 1.77
CA SER A 91 4.43 -10.13 0.91
C SER A 91 4.42 -9.59 -0.51
N PHE A 92 5.60 -9.34 -1.08
CA PHE A 92 5.77 -8.96 -2.48
C PHE A 92 6.18 -10.17 -3.32
N ILE A 93 5.79 -10.17 -4.60
CA ILE A 93 6.11 -11.23 -5.56
C ILE A 93 7.30 -10.75 -6.39
N LEU A 94 8.50 -11.23 -6.08
CA LEU A 94 9.71 -10.96 -6.87
C LEU A 94 10.20 -12.24 -7.56
N PRO A 95 11.02 -12.14 -8.62
CA PRO A 95 11.52 -13.32 -9.34
C PRO A 95 12.31 -14.32 -8.47
N ASN A 96 13.02 -13.82 -7.45
CA ASN A 96 13.99 -14.61 -6.68
C ASN A 96 13.58 -14.83 -5.21
N ALA A 97 12.67 -14.02 -4.67
CA ALA A 97 12.25 -14.07 -3.28
C ALA A 97 10.87 -13.44 -3.12
N ASN A 98 10.15 -13.82 -2.06
CA ASN A 98 8.92 -13.15 -1.68
C ASN A 98 9.12 -12.46 -0.32
N PRO A 99 9.80 -11.29 -0.29
CA PRO A 99 10.02 -10.58 0.96
C PRO A 99 8.68 -10.20 1.57
N GLY A 100 8.61 -10.26 2.89
CA GLY A 100 7.41 -9.96 3.66
C GLY A 100 7.70 -8.96 4.76
N TYR A 101 6.85 -7.94 4.82
CA TYR A 101 7.01 -6.81 5.73
C TYR A 101 5.84 -6.76 6.70
N LYS A 102 6.11 -6.66 8.00
CA LYS A 102 5.05 -6.42 8.98
C LYS A 102 4.69 -4.93 8.94
N VAL A 103 3.45 -4.63 8.56
CA VAL A 103 2.92 -3.25 8.54
C VAL A 103 1.84 -3.11 9.59
N ILE A 104 2.03 -2.17 10.53
CA ILE A 104 0.96 -1.77 11.46
C ILE A 104 -0.12 -1.01 10.67
N VAL A 105 -1.37 -1.46 10.78
CA VAL A 105 -2.47 -0.98 9.92
C VAL A 105 -3.34 0.10 10.56
N GLU A 106 -2.68 1.04 11.23
CA GLU A 106 -3.26 2.27 11.79
C GLU A 106 -3.22 3.41 10.76
N ALA A 107 -3.76 4.59 11.09
CA ALA A 107 -3.68 5.82 10.27
C ALA A 107 -4.03 5.63 8.77
N GLY A 108 -5.04 4.80 8.47
CA GLY A 108 -5.53 4.55 7.11
C GLY A 108 -4.69 3.60 6.25
N MET A 109 -3.59 3.05 6.79
CA MET A 109 -2.70 2.13 6.06
C MET A 109 -3.42 0.89 5.53
N LEU A 110 -4.45 0.40 6.22
CA LEU A 110 -5.23 -0.76 5.74
C LEU A 110 -5.91 -0.48 4.40
N GLU A 111 -6.52 0.69 4.25
CA GLU A 111 -7.24 1.06 3.03
C GLU A 111 -6.27 1.35 1.89
N PHE A 112 -5.17 2.05 2.20
CA PHE A 112 -4.06 2.27 1.27
C PHE A 112 -3.54 0.95 0.69
N ILE A 113 -3.23 -0.03 1.55
CA ILE A 113 -2.71 -1.34 1.11
C ILE A 113 -3.74 -2.07 0.24
N LYS A 114 -5.02 -2.05 0.62
CA LYS A 114 -6.09 -2.66 -0.20
C LYS A 114 -6.19 -2.00 -1.58
N HIS A 115 -6.11 -0.67 -1.66
CA HIS A 115 -6.17 0.03 -2.94
C HIS A 115 -4.95 -0.28 -3.81
N TYR A 116 -3.77 -0.41 -3.22
CA TYR A 116 -2.58 -0.83 -3.94
C TYR A 116 -2.69 -2.27 -4.46
N GLN A 117 -3.12 -3.22 -3.63
CA GLN A 117 -3.33 -4.62 -4.02
C GLN A 117 -4.35 -4.78 -5.16
N LEU A 118 -5.39 -3.94 -5.17
CA LEU A 118 -6.40 -3.92 -6.23
C LEU A 118 -5.90 -3.23 -7.52
N GLY A 119 -4.68 -2.68 -7.53
CA GLY A 119 -4.12 -1.92 -8.65
C GLY A 119 -4.85 -0.60 -8.89
N LYS A 120 -5.60 -0.10 -7.91
CA LYS A 120 -6.32 1.18 -8.02
C LYS A 120 -5.38 2.38 -7.93
N ILE A 121 -4.26 2.22 -7.22
CA ILE A 121 -3.29 3.27 -6.99
C ILE A 121 -1.87 2.83 -7.33
N LYS A 122 -1.03 3.81 -7.62
CA LYS A 122 0.43 3.75 -7.59
C LYS A 122 0.95 4.93 -6.79
N ILE A 123 2.15 4.84 -6.24
CA ILE A 123 2.78 5.96 -5.55
C ILE A 123 4.10 6.30 -6.25
N ASN A 124 4.55 7.53 -6.09
CA ASN A 124 5.88 7.98 -6.51
C ASN A 124 6.73 8.56 -5.36
N PHE A 125 6.19 8.54 -4.14
CA PHE A 125 6.83 9.09 -2.95
C PHE A 125 7.42 8.01 -2.03
N THR A 126 8.31 8.41 -1.14
CA THR A 126 8.91 7.58 -0.08
C THR A 126 8.29 7.86 1.28
N ILE A 127 8.60 7.01 2.27
CA ILE A 127 8.22 7.30 3.66
C ILE A 127 8.93 8.56 4.17
N SER A 128 10.18 8.80 3.77
CA SER A 128 10.96 9.97 4.18
C SER A 128 10.31 11.26 3.69
N GLU A 129 9.81 11.28 2.45
CA GLU A 129 9.03 12.41 1.91
C GLU A 129 7.75 12.66 2.72
N LEU A 130 7.05 11.61 3.17
CA LEU A 130 5.89 11.76 4.05
C LEU A 130 6.28 12.30 5.43
N ALA A 131 7.37 11.78 6.02
CA ALA A 131 7.86 12.22 7.31
C ALA A 131 8.32 13.69 7.26
N GLU A 132 9.01 14.11 6.19
CA GLU A 132 9.42 15.50 5.99
C GLU A 132 8.22 16.44 5.96
N ILE A 133 7.13 16.09 5.26
CA ILE A 133 5.92 16.93 5.24
C ILE A 133 5.32 17.03 6.64
N VAL A 134 5.30 15.93 7.39
CA VAL A 134 4.61 15.84 8.67
C VAL A 134 5.38 16.49 9.82
N PHE A 135 6.71 16.48 9.78
CA PHE A 135 7.56 17.05 10.83
C PHE A 135 8.11 18.45 10.51
N ASN A 136 8.00 18.93 9.27
CA ASN A 136 8.42 20.28 8.87
C ASN A 136 7.25 21.26 8.67
N GLU A 137 6.05 20.92 9.13
CA GLU A 137 4.92 21.86 9.21
C GLU A 137 4.99 22.83 10.40
#